data_AF-A0A169SY06-F1
#
_entry.id   AF-A0A169SY06-F1
#
_cell.length_a   1.000
_cell.length_b   1.000
_cell.length_c   1.000
_cell.angle_alpha   90.00
_cell.angle_beta   90.00
_cell.angle_gamma   90.00
#
_symmetry.space_group_name_H-M   'P 1'
#
loop_
_entity.id
_entity.type
_entity.pdbx_description
1 polymer ?
#
loop_
_entity_poly.entity_id
_entity_poly.type
_entity_poly.pdbx_seq_one_letter_code
_entity_poly.pdbx_strand_id
1 'polypeptide(L)'
;MCKEVRLTHQYGESKSEHKFEGQIVFPDGFSSNIVFQLSERANSLLTLMIGTGLMLPKGSYFSCNSILDEIGDDVYSDIYDEEIFVINHLFDLYFECRCSLYELGEEDNIKYKIFKR
;
A
#
# COMPACT_ATOMS: atom_id res chain seq x y z
N MET A 1 16.29 -2.59 -2.54
CA MET A 1 15.32 -3.64 -2.18
C MET A 1 15.48 -3.91 -0.69
N CYS A 2 14.44 -3.75 0.12
CA CYS A 2 14.50 -3.93 1.57
C CYS A 2 14.76 -5.39 1.93
N LYS A 3 15.51 -5.63 3.01
CA LYS A 3 15.84 -6.97 3.50
C LYS A 3 14.69 -7.55 4.32
N GLU A 4 14.02 -6.71 5.10
CA GLU A 4 12.89 -7.11 5.94
C GLU A 4 11.96 -5.91 6.17
N VAL A 5 10.65 -6.16 6.14
CA VAL A 5 9.62 -5.18 6.54
C VAL A 5 8.73 -5.86 7.57
N ARG A 6 8.69 -5.30 8.79
CA ARG A 6 7.77 -5.74 9.85
C ARG A 6 6.73 -4.66 10.05
N LEU A 7 5.49 -4.92 9.65
CA LEU A 7 4.36 -4.02 9.89
C LEU A 7 3.48 -4.58 11.01
N THR A 8 3.20 -3.75 12.00
CA THR A 8 2.21 -4.01 13.05
C THR A 8 1.05 -3.03 12.89
N HIS A 9 -0.17 -3.56 12.93
CA HIS A 9 -1.41 -2.80 12.90
C HIS A 9 -2.00 -2.74 14.30
N GLN A 10 -2.34 -1.54 14.75
CA GLN A 10 -2.97 -1.28 16.04
C GLN A 10 -4.09 -0.24 15.85
N TYR A 11 -5.04 -0.21 16.77
CA TYR A 11 -5.97 0.92 16.86
C TYR A 11 -5.23 2.15 17.38
N GLY A 12 -5.55 3.33 16.82
CA GLY A 12 -5.05 4.62 17.26
C GLY A 12 -5.64 5.06 18.59
N GLU A 13 -5.34 6.30 19.01
CA GLU A 13 -5.84 6.86 20.26
C GLU A 13 -7.38 7.03 20.24
N SER A 14 -7.95 7.26 19.04
CA SER A 14 -9.39 7.14 18.79
C SER A 14 -9.72 5.78 18.17
N LYS A 15 -10.88 5.19 18.53
CA LYS A 15 -11.33 3.88 17.98
C LYS A 15 -11.58 3.90 16.46
N SER A 16 -11.60 5.09 15.86
CA SER A 16 -11.82 5.36 14.43
C SER A 16 -10.51 5.58 13.64
N GLU A 17 -9.37 5.49 14.31
CA GLU A 17 -8.05 5.63 13.69
C GLU A 17 -7.30 4.30 13.71
N HIS A 18 -6.60 4.01 12.62
CA HIS A 18 -5.76 2.85 12.45
C HIS A 18 -4.30 3.28 12.36
N LYS A 19 -3.48 2.78 13.27
CA LYS A 19 -2.04 3.05 13.32
C LYS A 19 -1.27 1.88 12.73
N PHE A 20 -0.43 2.17 11.76
CA PHE A 20 0.51 1.22 11.17
C PHE A 20 1.92 1.62 11.57
N GLU A 21 2.59 0.75 12.32
CA GLU A 21 4.00 0.93 12.67
C GLU A 21 4.82 -0.11 11.91
N GLY A 22 5.82 0.34 11.17
CA GLY A 22 6.68 -0.50 10.37
C GLY A 22 8.14 -0.32 10.74
N GLN A 23 8.89 -1.42 10.82
CA GLN A 23 10.35 -1.38 10.78
C GLN A 23 10.81 -1.87 9.41
N ILE A 24 11.54 -1.01 8.70
CA ILE A 24 12.18 -1.33 7.42
C ILE A 24 13.66 -1.53 7.69
N VAL A 25 14.18 -2.72 7.37
CA VAL A 25 15.61 -3.05 7.49
C VAL A 25 16.22 -3.16 6.10
N PHE A 26 17.29 -2.42 5.87
CA PHE A 26 18.05 -2.42 4.62
C PHE A 26 19.20 -3.45 4.66
N PRO A 27 19.71 -3.87 3.49
CA PRO A 27 20.77 -4.89 3.41
C PRO A 27 22.06 -4.56 4.16
N ASP A 28 22.38 -3.27 4.30
CA ASP A 28 23.54 -2.74 5.02
C ASP A 28 23.37 -2.70 6.55
N GLY A 29 22.21 -3.12 7.06
CA GLY A 29 21.88 -3.09 8.48
C GLY A 29 21.29 -1.78 8.96
N PHE A 30 21.13 -0.76 8.09
CA PHE A 30 20.35 0.42 8.42
C PHE A 30 18.89 0.03 8.65
N SER A 31 18.25 0.59 9.67
CA SER A 31 16.82 0.39 9.90
C SER A 31 16.12 1.72 10.11
N SER A 32 14.91 1.83 9.58
CA SER A 32 14.05 2.99 9.72
C SER A 32 12.69 2.57 10.24
N ASN A 33 12.10 3.39 11.11
CA ASN A 33 10.75 3.21 11.59
C ASN A 33 9.81 4.13 10.82
N ILE A 34 8.73 3.56 10.31
CA ILE A 34 7.64 4.28 9.67
C ILE A 34 6.40 4.19 10.56
N VAL A 35 5.68 5.29 10.69
CA VAL A 35 4.40 5.34 11.41
C VAL A 35 3.40 6.04 10.51
N PHE A 36 2.30 5.37 10.22
CA PHE A 36 1.18 5.91 9.48
C PHE A 36 -0.08 5.86 10.34
N GLN A 37 -0.95 6.84 10.12
CA GLN A 37 -2.29 6.88 10.68
C GLN A 37 -3.29 7.01 9.53
N LEU A 38 -4.30 6.17 9.55
CA LEU A 38 -5.41 6.18 8.59
C LEU A 38 -6.74 6.28 9.33
N SER A 39 -7.69 6.98 8.74
CA SER A 39 -9.10 6.88 9.13
C SER A 39 -9.63 5.46 8.86
N GLU A 40 -10.75 5.13 9.50
CA GLU A 40 -11.48 3.87 9.25
C GLU A 40 -11.85 3.70 7.76
N ARG A 41 -12.23 4.77 7.08
CA ARG A 41 -12.56 4.74 5.64
C ARG A 41 -11.33 4.44 4.79
N ALA A 42 -10.22 5.15 5.02
CA ALA A 42 -8.98 4.91 4.30
C ALA A 42 -8.42 3.49 4.56
N ASN A 43 -8.52 3.00 5.80
CA ASN A 43 -8.15 1.63 6.13
C ASN A 43 -9.04 0.58 5.43
N SER A 44 -10.34 0.87 5.31
CA SER A 44 -11.28 0.00 4.58
C SER A 44 -10.93 -0.05 3.09
N LEU A 45 -10.57 1.09 2.49
CA LEU A 45 -10.09 1.15 1.12
C LEU A 45 -8.81 0.35 0.94
N LEU A 46 -7.80 0.52 1.80
CA LEU A 46 -6.56 -0.28 1.75
C LEU A 46 -6.86 -1.78 1.79
N THR A 47 -7.78 -2.20 2.67
CA THR A 47 -8.19 -3.60 2.79
C THR A 47 -8.86 -4.11 1.52
N LEU A 48 -9.75 -3.31 0.94
CA LEU A 48 -10.41 -3.62 -0.34
C LEU A 48 -9.38 -3.75 -1.46
N MET A 49 -8.46 -2.79 -1.61
CA MET A 49 -7.40 -2.80 -2.61
C MET A 49 -6.52 -4.05 -2.50
N ILE A 50 -6.07 -4.38 -1.29
CA ILE A 50 -5.29 -5.61 -1.05
C ILE A 50 -6.09 -6.84 -1.47
N GLY A 51 -7.38 -6.90 -1.09
CA GLY A 51 -8.29 -7.97 -1.48
C GLY A 51 -8.38 -8.13 -3.00
N THR A 52 -8.62 -7.03 -3.72
CA THR A 52 -8.71 -7.00 -5.20
C THR A 52 -7.42 -7.50 -5.84
N GLY A 53 -6.26 -6.99 -5.42
CA GLY A 53 -4.95 -7.46 -5.92
C GLY A 53 -4.70 -8.96 -5.65
N LEU A 54 -5.15 -9.46 -4.49
CA LEU A 54 -5.10 -10.89 -4.14
C LEU A 54 -6.14 -11.75 -4.86
N MET A 55 -7.09 -11.18 -5.60
CA MET A 55 -8.08 -11.91 -6.40
C MET A 55 -7.74 -11.96 -7.89
N LEU A 56 -6.82 -11.12 -8.39
CA LEU A 56 -6.40 -11.10 -9.79
C LEU A 56 -5.87 -12.46 -10.29
N PRO A 57 -6.17 -12.92 -11.52
CA PRO A 57 -5.64 -14.19 -12.02
C PRO A 57 -4.11 -14.31 -11.90
N LYS A 58 -3.60 -15.53 -11.66
CA LYS A 58 -2.15 -15.77 -11.57
C LYS A 58 -1.45 -15.31 -12.85
N GLY A 59 -0.32 -14.61 -12.74
CA GLY A 59 0.42 -14.05 -13.86
C GLY A 59 -0.07 -12.67 -14.33
N SER A 60 -1.12 -12.12 -13.70
CA SER A 60 -1.57 -10.75 -13.95
C SER A 60 -0.54 -9.73 -13.47
N TYR A 61 -0.56 -8.57 -14.14
CA TYR A 61 0.23 -7.40 -13.80
C TYR A 61 -0.68 -6.34 -13.20
N PHE A 62 -0.26 -5.72 -12.12
CA PHE A 62 -1.06 -4.70 -11.44
C PHE A 62 -0.17 -3.69 -10.72
N SER A 63 -0.68 -2.48 -10.57
CA SER A 63 -0.14 -1.39 -9.76
C SER A 63 -1.20 -0.88 -8.80
N CYS A 64 -0.80 -0.04 -7.85
CA CYS A 64 -1.73 0.63 -6.95
C CYS A 64 -2.80 1.42 -7.72
N ASN A 65 -2.39 2.21 -8.72
CA ASN A 65 -3.30 3.01 -9.56
C ASN A 65 -4.28 2.11 -10.33
N SER A 66 -3.82 1.01 -10.94
CA SER A 66 -4.74 0.12 -11.66
C SER A 66 -5.82 -0.51 -10.79
N ILE A 67 -5.52 -0.72 -9.50
CA ILE A 67 -6.48 -1.25 -8.53
C ILE A 67 -7.46 -0.15 -8.09
N LEU A 68 -6.99 1.09 -7.92
CA LEU A 68 -7.87 2.25 -7.66
C LEU A 68 -8.83 2.48 -8.82
N ASP A 69 -8.33 2.43 -10.05
CA ASP A 69 -9.14 2.55 -11.27
C ASP A 69 -10.22 1.45 -11.36
N GLU A 70 -9.89 0.22 -10.94
CA GLU A 70 -10.84 -0.90 -10.90
C GLU A 70 -11.91 -0.73 -9.81
N ILE A 71 -11.55 -0.14 -8.67
CA ILE A 71 -12.48 0.14 -7.56
C ILE A 71 -13.42 1.30 -7.91
N GLY A 72 -12.91 2.32 -8.60
CA GLY A 72 -13.67 3.50 -9.03
C GLY A 72 -13.57 4.67 -8.05
N ASP A 73 -13.41 5.88 -8.61
CA ASP A 73 -13.22 7.13 -7.88
C ASP A 73 -14.38 7.49 -6.94
N ASP A 74 -15.59 7.03 -7.24
CA ASP A 74 -16.79 7.25 -6.42
C ASP A 74 -16.71 6.55 -5.06
N VAL A 75 -15.91 5.48 -4.93
CA VAL A 75 -15.74 4.74 -3.69
C VAL A 75 -14.83 5.49 -2.71
N TYR A 76 -13.86 6.26 -3.22
CA TYR A 76 -12.82 6.90 -2.42
C TYR A 76 -12.76 8.42 -2.53
N SER A 77 -13.74 9.05 -3.20
CA SER A 77 -13.80 10.52 -3.37
C SER A 77 -13.83 11.32 -2.07
N ASP A 78 -14.24 10.70 -0.97
CA ASP A 78 -14.31 11.31 0.37
C ASP A 78 -13.03 11.10 1.20
N ILE A 79 -12.00 10.44 0.66
CA ILE A 79 -10.73 10.19 1.34
C ILE A 79 -9.73 11.28 0.93
N TYR A 80 -9.00 11.82 1.91
CA TYR A 80 -8.02 12.88 1.65
C TYR A 80 -6.83 12.38 0.84
N ASP A 81 -6.27 13.24 -0.01
CA ASP A 81 -5.11 12.93 -0.86
C ASP A 81 -3.91 12.43 -0.05
N GLU A 82 -3.70 12.95 1.17
CA GLU A 82 -2.63 12.48 2.06
C GLU A 82 -2.87 11.04 2.53
N GLU A 83 -4.11 10.66 2.77
CA GLU A 83 -4.46 9.28 3.12
C GLU A 83 -4.30 8.35 1.92
N ILE A 84 -4.68 8.79 0.71
CA ILE A 84 -4.43 8.04 -0.53
C ILE A 84 -2.93 7.83 -0.74
N PHE A 85 -2.11 8.85 -0.52
CA PHE A 85 -0.65 8.73 -0.58
C PHE A 85 -0.12 7.66 0.39
N VAL A 86 -0.63 7.62 1.62
CA VAL A 86 -0.27 6.61 2.63
C VAL A 86 -0.74 5.22 2.24
N ILE A 87 -1.98 5.10 1.73
CA ILE A 87 -2.54 3.84 1.22
C ILE A 87 -1.64 3.27 0.12
N ASN A 88 -1.21 4.11 -0.83
CA ASN A 88 -0.32 3.69 -1.92
C ASN A 88 0.99 3.10 -1.38
N HIS A 89 1.59 3.72 -0.37
CA HIS A 89 2.81 3.21 0.27
C HIS A 89 2.58 1.88 0.99
N LEU A 90 1.50 1.76 1.76
CA LEU A 90 1.18 0.53 2.50
C LEU A 90 0.82 -0.62 1.55
N PHE A 91 0.12 -0.33 0.46
CA PHE A 91 -0.21 -1.28 -0.60
C PHE A 91 1.07 -1.83 -1.25
N ASP A 92 1.97 -0.93 -1.67
CA ASP A 92 3.26 -1.32 -2.26
C ASP A 92 4.08 -2.18 -1.31
N LEU A 93 4.21 -1.78 -0.04
CA LEU A 93 4.94 -2.55 0.97
C LEU A 93 4.33 -3.95 1.15
N TYR A 94 3.01 -4.07 1.14
CA TYR A 94 2.32 -5.35 1.29
C TYR A 94 2.69 -6.32 0.16
N PHE A 95 2.69 -5.84 -1.09
CA PHE A 95 2.96 -6.66 -2.27
C PHE A 95 4.44 -6.83 -2.58
N GLU A 96 5.33 -5.91 -2.19
CA GLU A 96 6.78 -6.13 -2.25
C GLU A 96 7.23 -7.36 -1.44
N CYS A 97 6.54 -7.65 -0.33
CA CYS A 97 6.83 -8.84 0.48
C CYS A 97 6.25 -10.14 -0.10
N ARG A 98 5.41 -10.09 -1.16
CA ARG A 98 4.59 -11.24 -1.60
C ARG A 98 4.65 -11.53 -3.10
N CYS A 99 4.91 -10.51 -3.90
CA CYS A 99 4.93 -10.55 -5.34
C CYS A 99 6.31 -10.15 -5.86
N SER A 100 6.61 -10.55 -7.09
CA SER A 100 7.81 -10.06 -7.77
C SER A 100 7.54 -8.68 -8.35
N LEU A 101 8.42 -7.72 -8.07
CA LEU A 101 8.45 -6.45 -8.78
C LEU A 101 8.78 -6.73 -10.25
N TYR A 102 7.87 -6.39 -11.15
CA TYR A 102 8.03 -6.59 -12.59
C TYR A 102 8.71 -5.38 -13.24
N GLU A 103 8.18 -4.19 -13.00
CA GLU A 103 8.64 -2.95 -13.62
C GLU A 103 8.35 -1.74 -12.72
N LEU A 104 9.09 -0.65 -12.93
CA LEU A 104 8.78 0.67 -12.41
C LEU A 104 8.15 1.49 -13.54
N GLY A 105 6.88 1.82 -13.41
CA GLY A 105 6.19 2.74 -14.31
C GLY A 105 6.43 4.20 -13.93
N GLU A 106 6.13 5.11 -14.84
CA GLU A 106 6.22 6.55 -14.62
C GLU A 106 5.07 7.27 -15.33
N GLU A 107 4.32 8.07 -14.58
CA GLU A 107 3.22 8.89 -15.07
C GLU A 107 3.30 10.26 -14.40
N ASP A 108 3.26 11.34 -15.16
CA ASP A 108 3.43 12.72 -14.66
C ASP A 108 4.68 12.96 -13.78
N ASN A 109 5.78 12.25 -14.07
CA ASN A 109 7.02 12.19 -13.25
C ASN A 109 6.86 11.52 -11.87
N ILE A 110 5.74 10.85 -11.63
CA ILE A 110 5.50 10.04 -10.44
C ILE A 110 5.79 8.59 -10.80
N LYS A 111 6.75 7.99 -10.09
CA LYS A 111 7.10 6.58 -10.26
C LYS A 111 6.14 5.70 -9.48
N TYR A 112 5.68 4.62 -10.09
CA TYR A 112 4.82 3.62 -9.45
C TYR A 112 5.34 2.21 -9.74
N LYS A 113 4.96 1.25 -8.89
CA LYS A 113 5.40 -0.15 -9.00
C LYS A 113 4.37 -0.98 -9.74
N ILE A 114 4.85 -1.83 -10.63
CA ILE A 114 4.05 -2.86 -11.28
C ILE A 114 4.50 -4.21 -10.71
N PHE A 115 3.56 -4.91 -10.08
CA PHE A 115 3.75 -6.23 -9.51
C PHE A 115 3.21 -7.30 -10.45
N LYS A 116 3.83 -8.48 -10.40
CA LYS A 116 3.30 -9.70 -11.02
C LYS A 116 2.82 -10.66 -9.95
N ARG A 117 1.56 -11.10 -10.05
CA ARG A 117 0.98 -12.11 -9.14
C ARG A 117 1.48 -13.52 -9.42
#